data_AF-A0P6X7-F1
#
_entry.id   AF-A0P6X7-F1
#
_cell.length_a   1.000
_cell.length_b   1.000
_cell.length_c   1.000
_cell.angle_alpha   90.00
_cell.angle_beta   90.00
_cell.angle_gamma   90.00
#
_symmetry.space_group_name_H-M   'P 1'
#
loop_
_entity.id
_entity.type
_entity.pdbx_description
1 polymer ?
#
loop_
_entity_poly.entity_id
_entity_poly.type
_entity_poly.pdbx_seq_one_letter_code
_entity_poly.pdbx_strand_id
1 'polypeptide(L)'
;MKNYKFFAALLLSALLFNQAFAEPKRVFTEDEFINVFSGKPKSRVVKYLGEPDNKNISIKPKGANSVVGAKMRIEQDKKDKAKVEMWYYNNIVEYAPKKTYKFVELTMMNDRIVNIGFFNQ
;
A
#
# COMPACT_ATOMS: atom_id res chain seq x y z
N MET A 1 -33.30 28.65 36.64
CA MET A 1 -32.02 28.42 35.95
C MET A 1 -31.43 27.08 36.40
N LYS A 2 -31.76 25.94 35.75
CA LYS A 2 -31.12 24.63 36.08
C LYS A 2 -31.36 23.47 35.09
N ASN A 3 -31.46 23.71 33.78
CA ASN A 3 -31.67 22.61 32.80
C ASN A 3 -30.47 22.35 31.88
N TYR A 4 -29.33 23.00 32.10
CA TYR A 4 -28.11 22.87 31.28
C TYR A 4 -27.40 21.52 31.45
N LYS A 5 -27.63 20.81 32.56
CA LYS A 5 -27.06 19.47 32.78
C LYS A 5 -27.70 18.40 31.89
N PHE A 6 -28.98 18.56 31.55
CA PHE A 6 -29.70 17.65 30.65
C PHE A 6 -29.29 17.86 29.18
N PHE A 7 -29.08 19.11 28.76
CA PHE A 7 -28.57 19.42 27.42
C PHE A 7 -27.11 18.99 27.22
N ALA A 8 -26.27 19.10 28.25
CA ALA A 8 -24.88 18.62 28.19
C ALA A 8 -24.78 17.10 28.07
N ALA A 9 -25.67 16.34 28.73
CA ALA A 9 -25.70 14.88 28.64
C ALA A 9 -26.13 14.37 27.25
N LEU A 10 -27.03 15.09 26.57
CA LEU A 10 -27.54 14.71 25.24
C LEU A 10 -26.49 14.95 24.13
N LEU A 11 -25.64 15.96 24.30
CA LEU A 11 -24.53 16.26 23.39
C LEU A 11 -23.37 15.26 23.52
N LEU A 12 -23.18 14.68 24.71
CA LEU A 12 -22.14 13.68 24.96
C LEU A 12 -22.51 12.28 24.43
N SER A 13 -23.79 11.93 24.37
CA SER A 13 -24.26 10.64 23.82
C SER A 13 -24.22 10.57 22.28
N ALA A 14 -24.21 11.71 21.58
CA ALA A 14 -24.18 11.75 20.12
C ALA A 14 -22.79 11.46 19.51
N LEU A 15 -21.72 11.45 20.32
CA LEU A 15 -20.36 11.21 19.85
C LEU A 15 -19.93 9.73 19.88
N LEU A 16 -20.76 8.82 20.37
CA LEU A 16 -20.38 7.42 20.61
C LEU A 16 -20.72 6.43 19.48
N PHE A 17 -21.29 6.89 18.37
CA PHE A 17 -21.70 6.01 17.25
C PHE A 17 -21.06 6.42 15.91
N ASN A 18 -19.74 6.52 15.88
CA ASN A 18 -18.98 6.35 14.64
C ASN A 18 -18.26 5.00 14.69
N GLN A 19 -19.02 3.91 14.81
CA GLN A 19 -18.52 2.62 14.34
C GLN A 19 -18.61 2.67 12.82
N ALA A 20 -17.60 3.27 12.20
CA ALA A 20 -17.39 3.12 10.77
C ALA A 20 -17.14 1.63 10.51
N PHE A 21 -18.21 0.90 10.20
CA PHE A 21 -18.10 -0.42 9.62
C PHE A 21 -17.39 -0.22 8.28
N ALA A 22 -16.07 -0.40 8.28
CA ALA A 22 -15.30 -0.39 7.05
C ALA A 22 -15.92 -1.44 6.13
N GLU A 23 -16.39 -1.01 4.95
CA GLU A 23 -16.86 -1.95 3.95
C GLU A 23 -15.78 -3.01 3.72
N PRO A 24 -16.16 -4.30 3.67
CA PRO A 24 -15.19 -5.36 3.45
C PRO A 24 -14.44 -5.09 2.14
N LYS A 25 -13.11 -4.96 2.24
CA LYS A 25 -12.23 -4.74 1.08
C LYS A 25 -12.57 -5.80 0.02
N ARG A 26 -12.79 -5.35 -1.22
CA ARG A 26 -13.02 -6.26 -2.36
C ARG A 26 -11.88 -7.28 -2.44
N VAL A 27 -12.24 -8.55 -2.56
CA VAL A 27 -11.29 -9.63 -2.81
C VAL A 27 -11.17 -9.84 -4.32
N PHE A 28 -9.94 -9.91 -4.81
CA PHE A 28 -9.60 -10.12 -6.22
C PHE A 28 -9.11 -11.56 -6.43
N THR A 29 -9.27 -12.09 -7.63
CA THR A 29 -8.45 -13.24 -8.07
C THR A 29 -7.05 -12.77 -8.42
N GLU A 30 -6.06 -13.69 -8.46
CA GLU A 30 -4.69 -13.35 -8.84
C GLU A 30 -4.59 -12.67 -10.20
N ASP A 31 -5.21 -13.27 -11.23
CA ASP A 31 -5.20 -12.73 -12.59
C ASP A 31 -5.84 -11.35 -12.66
N GLU A 32 -6.97 -11.16 -11.96
CA GLU A 32 -7.60 -9.84 -11.89
C GLU A 32 -6.66 -8.83 -11.23
N PHE A 33 -6.08 -9.19 -10.09
CA PHE A 33 -5.22 -8.30 -9.33
C PHE A 33 -3.97 -7.87 -10.15
N ILE A 34 -3.31 -8.82 -10.80
CA ILE A 34 -2.17 -8.56 -11.68
C ILE A 34 -2.58 -7.63 -12.82
N ASN A 35 -3.70 -7.90 -13.49
CA ASN A 35 -4.17 -7.09 -14.62
C ASN A 35 -4.53 -5.66 -14.21
N VAL A 36 -5.12 -5.47 -13.03
CA VAL A 36 -5.53 -4.16 -12.53
C VAL A 36 -4.32 -3.31 -12.10
N PHE A 37 -3.30 -3.92 -11.50
CA PHE A 37 -2.24 -3.19 -10.79
C PHE A 37 -0.84 -3.26 -11.43
N SER A 38 -0.49 -4.31 -12.16
CA SER A 38 0.87 -4.45 -12.73
C SER A 38 1.23 -3.29 -13.67
N GLY A 39 2.40 -2.68 -13.43
CA GLY A 39 2.90 -1.53 -14.18
C GLY A 39 2.15 -0.21 -13.95
N LYS A 40 1.10 -0.20 -13.12
CA LYS A 40 0.26 0.97 -12.89
C LYS A 40 0.87 1.92 -11.85
N PRO A 41 0.48 3.21 -11.86
CA PRO A 41 0.95 4.14 -10.85
C PRO A 41 0.38 3.81 -9.46
N LYS A 42 1.14 4.15 -8.42
CA LYS A 42 0.76 4.05 -7.00
C LYS A 42 -0.59 4.68 -6.69
N SER A 43 -0.94 5.78 -7.35
CA SER A 43 -2.25 6.43 -7.20
C SER A 43 -3.43 5.52 -7.54
N ARG A 44 -3.25 4.55 -8.46
CA ARG A 44 -4.28 3.54 -8.74
C ARG A 44 -4.48 2.59 -7.58
N VAL A 45 -3.41 2.20 -6.89
CA VAL A 45 -3.47 1.36 -5.70
C VAL A 45 -4.30 2.05 -4.63
N VAL A 46 -3.96 3.29 -4.31
CA VAL A 46 -4.67 4.09 -3.29
C VAL A 46 -6.15 4.26 -3.65
N LYS A 47 -6.46 4.49 -4.93
CA LYS A 47 -7.84 4.65 -5.39
C LYS A 47 -8.69 3.38 -5.17
N TYR A 48 -8.14 2.20 -5.39
CA TYR A 48 -8.89 0.93 -5.36
C TYR A 48 -8.82 0.23 -4.00
N LEU A 49 -7.69 0.32 -3.31
CA LEU A 49 -7.39 -0.45 -2.10
C LEU A 49 -7.30 0.41 -0.85
N GLY A 50 -7.22 1.75 -0.99
CA GLY A 50 -6.93 2.66 0.10
C GLY A 50 -5.45 2.66 0.51
N GLU A 51 -5.18 3.03 1.76
CA GLU A 51 -3.83 2.97 2.32
C GLU A 51 -3.40 1.52 2.61
N PRO A 52 -2.11 1.21 2.49
CA PRO A 52 -1.60 -0.13 2.79
C PRO A 52 -1.65 -0.43 4.29
N ASP A 53 -1.77 -1.72 4.62
CA ASP A 53 -1.76 -2.18 6.01
C ASP A 53 -0.34 -2.07 6.61
N ASN A 54 0.70 -2.17 5.77
CA ASN A 54 2.09 -1.88 6.15
C ASN A 54 2.87 -1.30 4.95
N LYS A 55 3.91 -0.49 5.21
CA LYS A 55 4.81 0.07 4.19
C LYS A 55 6.26 0.06 4.63
N ASN A 56 7.15 -0.34 3.72
CA ASN A 56 8.59 -0.21 3.84
C ASN A 56 9.10 0.71 2.72
N ILE A 57 10.02 1.63 3.06
CA ILE A 57 10.58 2.59 2.10
C ILE A 57 12.10 2.48 2.14
N SER A 58 12.70 2.16 0.98
CA SER A 58 14.13 2.12 0.79
C SER A 58 14.54 3.15 -0.26
N ILE A 59 15.31 4.15 0.16
CA ILE A 59 15.90 5.13 -0.75
C ILE A 59 17.35 4.71 -0.98
N LYS A 60 17.71 4.32 -2.21
CA LYS A 60 19.12 4.04 -2.52
C LYS A 60 19.95 5.32 -2.30
N PRO A 61 20.97 5.32 -1.42
CA PRO A 61 21.77 6.51 -1.16
C PRO A 61 22.56 6.93 -2.41
N LYS A 62 22.72 8.24 -2.57
CA LYS A 62 23.51 8.85 -3.65
C LYS A 62 24.97 8.36 -3.52
N GLY A 63 25.51 7.71 -4.56
CA GLY A 63 26.91 7.30 -4.60
C GLY A 63 27.23 5.83 -4.28
N ALA A 64 26.26 4.94 -4.07
CA ALA A 64 26.54 3.51 -3.85
C ALA A 64 27.27 2.80 -5.02
N ASN A 65 27.38 3.44 -6.18
CA ASN A 65 28.16 2.94 -7.32
C ASN A 65 29.64 3.37 -7.28
N SER A 66 30.08 4.20 -6.32
CA SER A 66 31.46 4.73 -6.28
C SER A 66 32.49 3.79 -5.64
N VAL A 67 32.10 2.58 -5.23
CA VAL A 67 32.99 1.58 -4.59
C VAL A 67 33.30 0.38 -5.48
N VAL A 68 32.79 0.34 -6.72
CA VAL A 68 33.20 -0.67 -7.72
C VAL A 68 34.10 0.00 -8.73
N GLY A 69 35.34 -0.52 -8.83
CA GLY A 69 36.47 0.08 -9.53
C GLY A 69 36.18 0.59 -10.94
N ALA A 70 36.91 1.66 -11.27
CA ALA A 70 36.81 2.51 -12.46
C ALA A 70 37.10 1.83 -13.82
N LYS A 71 36.48 0.70 -14.13
CA LYS A 71 36.57 0.06 -15.45
C LYS A 71 35.20 -0.44 -15.88
N MET A 72 34.34 0.49 -16.29
CA MET A 72 33.33 0.33 -17.33
C MET A 72 32.53 1.64 -17.37
N ARG A 73 32.99 2.61 -18.17
CA ARG A 73 32.14 3.70 -18.63
C ARG A 73 31.15 3.10 -19.64
N ILE A 74 30.10 2.49 -19.13
CA ILE A 74 28.86 2.29 -19.89
C ILE A 74 28.02 3.52 -19.58
N GLU A 75 27.63 4.26 -20.61
CA GLU A 75 26.76 5.43 -20.59
C GLU A 75 25.65 5.26 -19.56
N GLN A 76 25.80 5.96 -18.42
CA GLN A 76 24.96 5.84 -17.23
C GLN A 76 24.03 7.05 -17.09
N ASP A 77 23.64 7.63 -18.22
CA ASP A 77 22.68 8.71 -18.23
C ASP A 77 21.29 8.12 -17.90
N LYS A 78 20.69 8.59 -16.79
CA LYS A 78 19.31 8.33 -16.29
C LYS A 78 19.09 7.25 -15.23
N LYS A 79 20.08 6.86 -14.41
CA LYS A 79 19.76 6.19 -13.13
C LYS A 79 19.55 7.21 -12.01
N ASP A 80 18.52 8.03 -12.21
CA ASP A 80 17.95 8.87 -11.16
C ASP A 80 17.62 8.02 -9.94
N LYS A 81 17.80 8.61 -8.76
CA LYS A 81 17.61 8.02 -7.43
C LYS A 81 16.33 7.16 -7.39
N ALA A 82 16.46 5.85 -7.57
CA ALA A 82 15.32 4.96 -7.53
C ALA A 82 14.80 4.90 -6.09
N LYS A 83 13.65 5.55 -5.85
CA LYS A 83 12.90 5.38 -4.61
C LYS A 83 12.12 4.08 -4.74
N VAL A 84 12.43 3.12 -3.87
CA VAL A 84 11.75 1.83 -3.82
C VAL A 84 10.82 1.84 -2.61
N GLU A 85 9.54 1.58 -2.83
CA GLU A 85 8.55 1.39 -1.78
C GLU A 85 7.98 -0.03 -1.88
N MET A 86 7.80 -0.70 -0.75
CA MET A 86 7.12 -1.99 -0.65
C MET A 86 5.88 -1.80 0.21
N TRP A 87 4.71 -2.06 -0.35
CA TRP A 87 3.42 -1.91 0.32
C TRP A 87 2.77 -3.26 0.52
N TYR A 88 2.13 -3.45 1.66
CA TYR A 88 1.52 -4.72 2.04
C TYR A 88 0.03 -4.55 2.26
N TYR A 89 -0.76 -5.45 1.68
CA TYR A 89 -2.21 -5.50 1.85
C TYR A 89 -2.66 -6.89 2.26
N ASN A 90 -3.44 -6.99 3.32
CA ASN A 90 -3.85 -8.26 3.92
C ASN A 90 -5.18 -8.75 3.35
N ASN A 91 -5.28 -10.05 3.06
CA ASN A 91 -6.53 -10.74 2.73
C ASN A 91 -7.34 -10.15 1.55
N ILE A 92 -6.67 -9.52 0.58
CA ILE A 92 -7.34 -8.89 -0.58
C ILE A 92 -7.27 -9.73 -1.86
N VAL A 93 -6.53 -10.83 -1.88
CA VAL A 93 -6.42 -11.72 -3.06
C VAL A 93 -6.65 -13.16 -2.66
N GLU A 94 -7.50 -13.85 -3.41
CA GLU A 94 -7.78 -15.28 -3.24
C GLU A 94 -6.97 -16.16 -4.19
N TYR A 95 -6.51 -17.31 -3.68
CA TYR A 95 -5.86 -18.38 -4.47
C TYR A 95 -6.76 -19.60 -4.67
N ALA A 96 -7.84 -19.67 -3.90
CA ALA A 96 -8.89 -20.68 -4.02
C ALA A 96 -10.18 -20.11 -3.39
N PRO A 97 -11.36 -20.67 -3.70
CA PRO A 97 -12.62 -20.17 -3.15
C PRO A 97 -12.59 -20.06 -1.63
N LYS A 98 -12.81 -18.84 -1.12
CA LYS A 98 -12.78 -18.49 0.32
C LYS A 98 -11.42 -18.66 1.00
N LYS A 99 -10.32 -18.74 0.24
CA LYS A 99 -8.97 -18.80 0.79
C LYS A 99 -8.13 -17.66 0.22
N THR A 100 -7.77 -16.71 1.06
CA THR A 100 -6.94 -15.56 0.70
C THR A 100 -5.49 -15.78 1.05
N TYR A 101 -4.62 -15.14 0.28
CA TYR A 101 -3.26 -14.89 0.74
C TYR A 101 -3.30 -14.09 2.04
N LYS A 102 -2.40 -14.40 2.97
CA LYS A 102 -2.24 -13.62 4.20
C LYS A 102 -1.97 -12.16 3.85
N PHE A 103 -1.06 -11.92 2.91
CA PHE A 103 -0.79 -10.60 2.37
C PHE A 103 -0.27 -10.62 0.94
N VAL A 104 -0.42 -9.47 0.28
CA VAL A 104 0.15 -9.16 -1.03
C VAL A 104 1.18 -8.06 -0.86
N GLU A 105 2.37 -8.24 -1.44
CA GLU A 105 3.40 -7.19 -1.52
C GLU A 105 3.33 -6.51 -2.89
N LEU A 106 3.30 -5.19 -2.89
CA LEU A 106 3.46 -4.34 -4.07
C LEU A 106 4.81 -3.63 -3.97
N THR A 107 5.76 -4.04 -4.80
CA THR A 107 7.02 -3.31 -4.94
C THR A 107 6.86 -2.24 -6.01
N MET A 108 7.13 -1.00 -5.63
CA MET A 108 7.06 0.17 -6.50
C MET A 108 8.41 0.83 -6.65
N MET A 109 8.72 1.26 -7.86
CA MET A 109 9.88 2.07 -8.18
C MET A 109 9.40 3.36 -8.85
N ASN A 110 9.78 4.52 -8.30
CA ASN A 110 9.37 5.83 -8.82
C ASN A 110 7.84 5.90 -9.04
N ASP A 111 7.09 5.51 -8.01
CA ASP A 111 5.62 5.50 -7.96
C ASP A 111 4.92 4.60 -9.00
N ARG A 112 5.61 3.62 -9.58
CA ARG A 112 5.02 2.58 -10.45
C ARG A 112 5.25 1.20 -9.88
N ILE A 113 4.24 0.33 -9.96
CA ILE A 113 4.36 -1.06 -9.54
C ILE A 113 5.25 -1.81 -10.53
N VAL A 114 6.35 -2.37 -10.03
CA VAL A 114 7.32 -3.15 -10.80
C VAL A 114 7.28 -4.64 -10.47
N ASN A 115 6.76 -5.01 -9.31
CA ASN A 115 6.58 -6.40 -8.91
C ASN A 115 5.38 -6.55 -7.94
N ILE A 116 4.74 -7.71 -8.01
CA ILE A 116 3.63 -8.13 -7.14
C ILE A 116 3.99 -9.51 -6.61
N GLY A 117 3.89 -9.71 -5.29
CA GLY A 117 4.12 -10.99 -4.62
C GLY A 117 2.95 -11.40 -3.74
N PHE A 118 2.65 -12.69 -3.68
CA PHE A 118 1.56 -13.27 -2.89
C PHE A 118 2.11 -14.23 -1.83
N PHE A 119 1.68 -14.07 -0.57
CA PHE A 119 2.32 -14.76 0.56
C PHE A 119 1.33 -15.39 1.54
N ASN A 120 1.67 -16.59 2.01
CA ASN A 120 0.94 -17.36 3.04
C ASN A 120 1.79 -17.70 4.28
N GLN A 121 3.04 -17.22 4.33
CA GLN A 121 3.95 -17.42 5.46
C GLN A 121 3.52 -16.64 6.70
#